data_AF-X1BFT7-F1
#
_entry.id   AF-X1BFT7-F1
#
_cell.length_a   1.000
_cell.length_b   1.000
_cell.length_c   1.000
_cell.angle_alpha   90.00
_cell.angle_beta   90.00
_cell.angle_gamma   90.00
#
_symmetry.space_group_name_H-M   'P 1'
#
loop_
_entity.id
_entity.type
_entity.pdbx_description
1 polymer ?
#
loop_
_entity_poly.entity_id
_entity_poly.type
_entity_poly.pdbx_seq_one_letter_code
_entity_poly.pdbx_strand_id
1 'polypeptide(L)' 'RIKQKPTPKEPEISHAEKVNFKDLDSDEVFNSCPVCNFIFEEGQEILMCDHCKTLYHEKCFKDLRNNQCKNCGVKLHLF' A
#
# COMPACT_ATOMS: atom_id res chain seq x y z
N ARG A 1 18.69 -35.89 -12.60
CA ARG A 1 17.63 -35.63 -11.59
C ARG A 1 17.77 -34.18 -11.14
N ILE A 2 17.09 -33.25 -11.80
CA ILE A 2 17.26 -31.81 -11.54
C ILE A 2 16.23 -31.43 -10.47
N LYS A 3 16.71 -31.04 -9.29
CA LYS A 3 15.88 -30.63 -8.15
C LYS A 3 15.32 -29.23 -8.47
N GLN A 4 14.04 -29.14 -8.79
CA GLN A 4 13.33 -27.87 -8.90
C GLN A 4 13.30 -27.23 -7.50
N LYS A 5 13.84 -26.02 -7.39
CA LYS A 5 13.73 -25.21 -6.17
C LYS A 5 12.28 -24.72 -6.06
N PRO A 6 11.67 -24.71 -4.86
CA PRO A 6 10.33 -24.15 -4.69
C PRO A 6 10.39 -22.66 -5.03
N THR A 7 9.57 -22.24 -5.99
CA THR A 7 9.30 -20.83 -6.26
C THR A 7 8.71 -20.21 -4.99
N PRO A 8 9.19 -19.02 -4.56
CA PRO A 8 8.56 -18.32 -3.46
C PRO A 8 7.12 -18.02 -3.88
N LYS A 9 6.16 -18.58 -3.15
CA LYS A 9 4.75 -18.19 -3.31
C LYS A 9 4.68 -16.75 -2.88
N GLU A 10 4.61 -15.82 -3.84
CA GLU A 10 4.23 -14.45 -3.57
C GLU A 10 2.94 -14.50 -2.72
N PRO A 11 2.90 -13.82 -1.58
CA PRO A 11 1.68 -13.81 -0.78
C PRO A 11 0.57 -13.24 -1.66
N GLU A 12 -0.44 -14.07 -1.98
CA GLU A 12 -1.59 -13.67 -2.80
C GLU A 12 -2.37 -12.47 -2.19
N ILE A 13 -2.07 -12.14 -0.93
CA ILE A 13 -2.70 -11.10 -0.13
C ILE A 13 -1.59 -10.34 0.62
N SER A 14 -1.50 -9.03 0.39
CA SER A 14 -0.71 -8.10 1.20
C SER A 14 -1.62 -7.38 2.18
N HIS A 15 -1.06 -6.92 3.29
CA HIS A 15 -1.80 -6.07 4.23
C HIS A 15 -1.57 -4.59 3.90
N ALA A 16 -2.53 -3.77 4.31
CA ALA A 16 -2.35 -2.33 4.38
C ALA A 16 -2.23 -1.93 5.85
N GLU A 17 -1.13 -1.28 6.22
CA GLU A 17 -0.89 -0.81 7.57
C GLU A 17 -1.27 0.66 7.68
N LYS A 18 -1.95 1.03 8.78
CA LYS A 18 -2.19 2.44 9.10
C LYS A 18 -0.88 3.06 9.54
N VAL A 19 -0.47 4.11 8.85
CA VAL A 19 0.71 4.91 9.17
C VAL A 19 0.27 6.33 9.49
N ASN A 20 0.92 6.95 10.48
CA ASN A 20 0.71 8.36 10.73
C ASN A 20 1.56 9.16 9.76
N PHE A 21 1.06 10.32 9.32
CA PHE A 21 1.86 11.26 8.55
C PHE A 21 3.22 11.58 9.22
N LYS A 22 3.26 11.67 10.55
CA LYS A 22 4.48 11.98 11.31
C LYS A 22 5.53 10.87 11.29
N ASP A 23 5.12 9.65 10.96
CA ASP A 23 6.01 8.49 10.82
C ASP A 23 6.55 8.35 9.39
N LEU A 24 6.04 9.15 8.44
CA LEU A 24 6.52 9.15 7.05
C LEU A 24 7.82 9.93 6.94
N ASP A 25 8.76 9.37 6.19
CA ASP A 25 9.99 10.08 5.82
C ASP A 25 9.71 11.24 4.87
N SER A 26 10.58 12.25 4.84
CA SER A 26 10.37 13.46 4.02
C SER A 26 10.07 13.15 2.55
N ASP A 27 10.74 12.16 1.96
CA ASP A 27 10.47 11.69 0.58
C ASP A 27 9.08 11.05 0.42
N GLU A 28 8.60 10.35 1.44
CA GLU A 28 7.29 9.70 1.43
C GLU A 28 6.14 10.71 1.54
N VAL A 29 6.38 11.84 2.22
CA VAL A 29 5.41 12.94 2.30
C VAL A 29 5.14 13.57 0.93
N PHE A 30 6.17 13.65 0.09
CA PHE A 30 6.05 14.14 -1.28
C PHE A 30 5.42 13.12 -2.23
N ASN A 31 5.21 11.87 -1.81
CA ASN A 31 4.43 10.93 -2.60
C ASN A 31 2.98 11.41 -2.68
N SER A 32 2.36 11.08 -3.81
CA SER A 32 0.95 11.34 -4.03
C SER A 32 0.16 10.04 -3.95
N CYS A 33 -1.04 10.13 -3.40
CA CYS A 33 -1.96 9.01 -3.39
C CYS A 33 -2.35 8.66 -4.84
N PRO A 34 -2.15 7.43 -5.32
CA PRO A 34 -2.37 7.06 -6.73
C PRO A 34 -3.87 6.98 -7.11
N VAL A 35 -4.77 7.29 -6.17
CA VAL A 35 -6.21 7.34 -6.41
C VAL A 35 -6.66 8.77 -6.71
N CYS A 36 -6.27 9.73 -5.86
CA CYS A 36 -6.67 11.13 -6.01
C CYS A 36 -5.57 12.02 -6.59
N ASN A 37 -4.33 11.54 -6.67
CA ASN A 37 -3.12 12.26 -7.09
C ASN A 37 -2.79 13.49 -6.21
N PHE A 38 -3.25 13.50 -4.97
CA PHE A 38 -2.88 14.52 -3.97
C PHE A 38 -1.80 13.99 -3.04
N ILE A 39 -0.93 14.90 -2.59
CA ILE A 39 0.03 14.64 -1.51
C ILE A 39 -0.69 14.40 -0.18
N PHE A 40 0.04 13.83 0.76
CA PHE A 40 -0.44 13.62 2.12
C PHE A 40 -0.23 14.89 2.96
N GLU A 41 -1.06 15.09 3.98
CA GLU A 41 -0.96 16.21 4.93
C GLU A 41 -1.05 15.74 6.39
N GLU A 42 -0.52 16.55 7.32
CA GLU A 42 -0.62 16.27 8.75
C GLU A 42 -2.09 16.14 9.19
N GLY A 43 -2.39 15.07 9.94
CA GLY A 43 -3.72 14.80 10.47
C GLY A 43 -4.62 13.98 9.54
N GLN A 44 -4.15 13.60 8.35
CA GLN A 44 -4.84 12.63 7.50
C GLN A 44 -4.50 11.20 7.90
N GLU A 45 -5.49 10.31 7.81
CA GLU A 45 -5.26 8.87 7.97
C GLU A 45 -4.69 8.29 6.68
N ILE A 46 -3.50 7.68 6.79
CA ILE A 46 -2.74 7.14 5.67
C ILE A 46 -2.60 5.64 5.87
N LEU A 47 -2.72 4.91 4.76
CA LEU A 47 -2.55 3.47 4.68
C LEU A 47 -1.39 3.18 3.75
N MET A 48 -0.45 2.39 4.21
CA MET A 48 0.69 1.94 3.44
C MET A 48 0.51 0.48 3.04
N CYS A 49 0.68 0.19 1.75
CA CYS A 49 0.77 -1.19 1.29
C CYS A 49 2.06 -1.82 1.84
N ASP A 50 1.96 -2.93 2.57
CA ASP A 50 3.14 -3.57 3.14
C ASP A 50 4.12 -4.11 2.07
N HIS A 51 3.58 -4.61 0.95
CA HIS A 51 4.37 -5.20 -0.14
C HIS A 51 5.22 -4.20 -0.94
N CYS A 52 4.66 -3.03 -1.29
CA CYS A 52 5.32 -2.06 -2.17
C CYS A 52 5.46 -0.65 -1.56
N LYS A 53 5.09 -0.49 -0.30
CA LYS A 53 5.14 0.76 0.47
C LYS A 53 4.40 1.94 -0.19
N THR A 54 3.42 1.64 -1.05
CA THR A 54 2.57 2.67 -1.67
C THR A 54 1.57 3.20 -0.66
N LEU A 55 1.48 4.53 -0.57
CA LEU A 55 0.62 5.24 0.37
C LEU A 55 -0.75 5.55 -0.25
N TYR A 56 -1.78 5.48 0.59
CA TYR A 56 -3.17 5.75 0.24
C TYR A 56 -3.83 6.53 1.36
N HIS A 57 -4.66 7.52 1.04
CA HIS A 57 -5.56 8.08 2.04
C HIS A 57 -6.58 7.01 2.45
N GLU A 58 -6.97 6.97 3.73
CA GLU A 58 -7.98 6.02 4.21
C GLU A 58 -9.26 6.06 3.36
N LYS A 59 -9.72 7.28 3.04
CA LYS A 59 -10.87 7.51 2.17
C LYS A 59 -10.67 6.94 0.77
N CYS A 60 -9.50 7.19 0.17
CA CYS A 60 -9.16 6.68 -1.15
C CYS A 60 -9.00 5.16 -1.17
N PHE A 61 -8.47 4.58 -0.10
CA PHE A 61 -8.34 3.14 0.06
C PHE A 61 -9.71 2.47 0.14
N LYS A 62 -10.65 3.04 0.92
CA LYS A 62 -12.04 2.55 1.00
C LYS A 62 -12.77 2.61 -0.34
N ASP A 63 -12.36 3.51 -1.23
CA ASP A 63 -12.89 3.63 -2.59
C ASP A 63 -12.28 2.64 -3.60
N LEU A 64 -11.20 1.93 -3.24
CA LEU A 64 -10.57 0.94 -4.11
C LEU A 64 -11.54 -0.21 -4.41
N ARG A 65 -12.07 -0.24 -5.63
CA ARG A 65 -12.77 -1.43 -6.16
C ARG A 65 -11.82 -2.63 -6.11
N ASN A 66 -12.20 -3.66 -5.34
CA ASN A 66 -11.46 -4.90 -5.06
C ASN A 66 -10.30 -4.81 -4.06
N ASN A 67 -10.14 -3.69 -3.34
CA ASN A 67 -9.05 -3.48 -2.39
C ASN A 67 -7.66 -3.80 -2.96
N GLN A 68 -7.42 -3.63 -4.26
CA GLN A 68 -6.11 -3.93 -4.85
C GLN A 68 -5.21 -2.70 -4.87
N CYS A 69 -3.93 -2.91 -4.57
CA CYS A 69 -2.91 -1.89 -4.73
C CYS A 69 -2.84 -1.44 -6.20
N LYS A 70 -2.99 -0.14 -6.44
CA LYS A 70 -2.84 0.45 -7.79
C LYS A 70 -1.43 0.35 -8.35
N ASN A 71 -0.42 0.22 -7.48
CA ASN A 71 0.97 0.19 -7.90
C ASN A 71 1.45 -1.23 -8.20
N CYS A 72 1.33 -2.16 -7.24
CA CYS A 72 1.81 -3.54 -7.41
C CYS A 72 0.72 -4.58 -7.74
N GLY A 73 -0.57 -4.23 -7.68
CA GLY A 73 -1.67 -5.13 -8.05
C GLY A 73 -2.07 -6.17 -6.99
N VAL A 74 -1.32 -6.28 -5.89
CA VAL A 74 -1.65 -7.22 -4.79
C VAL A 74 -2.96 -6.81 -4.12
N LYS A 75 -3.70 -7.80 -3.64
CA LYS A 75 -4.92 -7.54 -2.87
C LYS A 75 -4.54 -7.09 -1.46
N LEU A 76 -5.03 -5.93 -1.07
CA LEU A 76 -4.86 -5.30 0.23
C LEU A 76 -6.04 -5.67 1.14
N HIS A 77 -5.74 -6.11 2.35
CA HIS A 77 -6.74 -6.31 3.40
C HIS A 77 -6.47 -5.34 4.54
N LEU A 78 -7.52 -4.60 4.94
CA LEU A 78 -7.56 -3.91 6.24
C LEU A 78 -8.01 -4.93 7.28
N PHE A 79 -7.23 -5.12 8.34
CA PHE A 79 -7.65 -5.84 9.55
C PHE A 79 -8.09 -4.86 10.62
#